data_AF-A0A7H0GZK7-F1
#
_entry.id   AF-A0A7H0GZK7-F1
#
_cell.length_a   1.000
_cell.length_b   1.000
_cell.length_c   1.000
_cell.angle_alpha   90.00
_cell.angle_beta   90.00
_cell.angle_gamma   90.00
#
_symmetry.space_group_name_H-M   'P 1'
#
loop_
_entity.id
_entity.type
_entity.pdbx_description
1 polymer ?
#
loop_
_entity_poly.entity_id
_entity_poly.type
_entity_poly.pdbx_seq_one_letter_code
_entity_poly.pdbx_strand_id
1 'polypeptide(L)'
;MYSKKTALQHLYLVAGCLLVADLLPRWQESWFVAESGNFSTSIIVSLVLVLGLFKRWRNAFNLMLGWLILRLCFSAIVLYNNLDNDDPIVGHLLTNTLNLAALGILCCSSDLKRYLNDRPQNLTQQPEPTNAKAAGRSDQAAF
;
A
#
# COMPACT_ATOMS: atom_id res chain seq x y z
N MET A 1 2.26 16.71 -12.70
CA MET A 1 0.79 16.82 -12.87
C MET A 1 0.18 15.59 -12.20
N TYR A 2 -0.57 15.77 -11.10
CA TYR A 2 -1.11 14.65 -10.32
C TYR A 2 -2.25 13.98 -11.10
N SER A 3 -2.17 12.66 -11.27
CA SER A 3 -3.21 11.86 -11.92
C SER A 3 -3.65 10.71 -11.01
N LYS A 4 -4.91 10.76 -10.56
CA LYS A 4 -5.51 9.69 -9.74
C LYS A 4 -5.42 8.32 -10.43
N LYS A 5 -5.51 8.29 -11.77
CA LYS A 5 -5.38 7.06 -12.56
C LYS A 5 -3.99 6.43 -12.41
N THR A 6 -2.95 7.26 -12.45
CA THR A 6 -1.56 6.84 -12.30
C THR A 6 -1.27 6.35 -10.88
N ALA A 7 -1.82 6.99 -9.85
CA ALA A 7 -1.69 6.53 -8.46
C ALA A 7 -2.35 5.15 -8.24
N LEU A 8 -3.55 4.94 -8.81
CA LEU A 8 -4.23 3.65 -8.77
C LEU A 8 -3.46 2.55 -9.50
N GLN A 9 -2.87 2.85 -10.67
CA GLN A 9 -2.02 1.89 -11.39
C GLN A 9 -0.82 1.45 -10.55
N HIS A 10 -0.12 2.38 -9.90
CA HIS A 10 0.97 2.04 -8.98
C HIS A 10 0.48 1.17 -7.82
N LEU A 11 -0.71 1.45 -7.29
CA LEU A 11 -1.30 0.65 -6.21
C LEU A 11 -1.63 -0.78 -6.65
N TYR A 12 -2.23 -0.95 -7.82
CA TYR A 12 -2.48 -2.28 -8.40
C TYR A 12 -1.19 -3.05 -8.68
N LEU A 13 -0.15 -2.36 -9.15
CA LEU A 13 1.15 -2.97 -9.41
C LEU A 13 1.80 -3.43 -8.10
N VAL A 14 1.81 -2.60 -7.06
CA VAL A 14 2.29 -2.98 -5.72
C VAL A 14 1.52 -4.18 -5.18
N ALA A 15 0.19 -4.16 -5.25
CA ALA A 15 -0.65 -5.27 -4.83
C ALA A 15 -0.36 -6.56 -5.62
N GLY A 16 -0.20 -6.43 -6.95
CA GLY A 16 0.17 -7.55 -7.83
C GLY A 16 1.51 -8.15 -7.45
N CYS A 17 2.55 -7.34 -7.29
CA CYS A 17 3.87 -7.82 -6.88
C CYS A 17 3.83 -8.54 -5.54
N LEU A 18 3.10 -8.01 -4.55
CA LEU A 18 2.94 -8.63 -3.23
C LEU A 18 2.20 -9.96 -3.28
N LEU A 19 1.12 -10.04 -4.06
CA LEU A 19 0.35 -11.27 -4.22
C LEU A 19 1.16 -12.34 -4.95
N VAL A 20 1.88 -11.97 -6.00
CA VAL A 20 2.77 -12.88 -6.72
C VAL A 20 3.88 -13.38 -5.79
N ALA A 21 4.50 -12.48 -5.01
CA ALA A 21 5.51 -12.83 -4.01
C ALA A 21 4.98 -13.79 -2.93
N ASP A 22 3.69 -13.69 -2.55
CA ASP A 22 3.06 -14.59 -1.58
C ASP A 22 2.61 -15.92 -2.18
N LEU A 23 2.29 -15.94 -3.47
CA LEU A 23 1.82 -17.14 -4.17
C LEU A 23 2.98 -18.00 -4.69
N LEU A 24 4.11 -17.38 -5.02
CA LEU A 24 5.32 -18.07 -5.51
C LEU A 24 5.78 -19.23 -4.62
N PRO A 25 5.91 -19.05 -3.29
CA PRO A 25 6.36 -20.13 -2.40
C PRO A 25 5.37 -21.29 -2.32
N ARG A 26 4.08 -21.04 -2.58
CA ARG A 26 3.05 -22.09 -2.60
C ARG A 26 3.03 -22.88 -3.91
N TRP A 27 3.51 -22.28 -4.99
CA TRP A 27 3.51 -22.91 -6.32
C TRP A 27 4.82 -23.62 -6.63
N GLN A 28 5.93 -23.18 -6.06
CA GLN A 28 7.27 -23.70 -6.31
C GLN A 28 8.05 -23.83 -5.00
N GLU A 29 7.56 -24.67 -4.08
CA GLU A 29 8.14 -24.86 -2.74
C GLU A 29 9.62 -25.23 -2.78
N SER A 30 10.03 -26.05 -3.76
CA SER A 30 11.40 -26.48 -4.01
C SER A 30 12.40 -25.35 -4.29
N TRP A 31 11.93 -24.14 -4.62
CA TRP A 31 12.81 -22.98 -4.85
C TRP A 31 13.11 -22.20 -3.58
N PHE A 32 12.44 -22.53 -2.47
CA PHE A 32 12.48 -21.77 -1.22
C PHE A 32 13.01 -22.58 -0.06
N VAL A 33 12.75 -23.88 -0.03
CA VAL A 33 13.19 -24.76 1.05
C VAL A 33 13.49 -26.16 0.52
N ALA A 34 14.45 -26.83 1.14
CA ALA A 34 14.63 -28.27 1.02
C ALA A 34 13.41 -29.01 1.62
N GLU A 35 13.19 -30.28 1.22
CA GLU A 35 11.99 -31.07 1.56
C GLU A 35 11.63 -31.15 3.06
N SER A 36 12.57 -30.83 3.97
CA SER A 36 12.37 -30.90 5.42
C SER A 36 12.00 -29.58 6.11
N GLY A 37 12.00 -28.44 5.40
CA GLY A 37 11.80 -27.14 6.02
C GLY A 37 10.41 -26.54 5.74
N ASN A 38 9.79 -25.97 6.78
CA ASN A 38 8.48 -25.33 6.66
C ASN A 38 8.62 -23.84 6.36
N PHE A 39 8.07 -23.38 5.24
CA PHE A 39 7.96 -21.95 4.92
C PHE A 39 6.50 -21.50 4.97
N SER A 40 6.16 -20.72 5.99
CA SER A 40 4.82 -20.14 6.14
C SER A 40 4.85 -18.64 5.92
N THR A 41 4.31 -18.19 4.79
CA THR A 41 4.01 -16.78 4.54
C THR A 41 2.54 -16.48 4.84
N SER A 42 2.31 -15.52 5.73
CA SER A 42 0.96 -15.09 6.11
C SER A 42 0.33 -14.20 5.03
N ILE A 43 -0.20 -14.82 3.97
CA ILE A 43 -0.92 -14.14 2.87
C ILE A 43 -2.09 -13.28 3.38
N ILE A 44 -2.69 -13.69 4.51
CA ILE A 44 -3.80 -12.97 5.15
C ILE A 44 -3.36 -11.57 5.59
N VAL A 45 -2.16 -11.44 6.14
CA VAL A 45 -1.61 -10.15 6.60
C VAL A 45 -1.39 -9.23 5.40
N SER A 46 -0.79 -9.74 4.32
CA SER A 46 -0.61 -8.99 3.07
C SER A 46 -1.95 -8.53 2.49
N LEU A 47 -2.96 -9.40 2.44
CA LEU A 47 -4.30 -9.05 1.94
C LEU A 47 -4.96 -7.96 2.76
N VAL A 48 -4.91 -8.06 4.10
CA VAL A 48 -5.48 -7.04 5.00
C VAL A 48 -4.79 -5.69 4.81
N LEU A 49 -3.46 -5.68 4.66
CA LEU A 49 -2.70 -4.46 4.42
C LEU A 49 -3.00 -3.84 3.06
N VAL A 50 -3.08 -4.65 1.99
CA VAL A 50 -3.49 -4.21 0.65
C VAL A 50 -4.89 -3.60 0.69
N LEU A 51 -5.87 -4.28 1.31
CA LEU A 51 -7.22 -3.74 1.48
C LEU A 51 -7.23 -2.42 2.26
N GLY A 52 -6.40 -2.31 3.30
CA GLY A 52 -6.20 -1.07 4.04
C GLY A 52 -5.67 0.07 3.17
N LEU A 53 -4.73 -0.21 2.28
CA LEU A 53 -4.23 0.75 1.30
C LEU A 53 -5.31 1.20 0.30
N PHE A 54 -6.15 0.28 -0.19
CA PHE A 54 -7.29 0.63 -1.05
C PHE A 54 -8.34 1.48 -0.32
N LYS A 55 -8.55 1.23 0.98
CA LYS A 55 -9.36 2.08 1.86
C LYS A 55 -8.68 3.41 2.23
N ARG A 56 -7.51 3.72 1.68
CA ARG A 56 -6.70 4.92 1.99
C ARG A 56 -6.39 5.08 3.48
N TRP A 57 -6.19 3.96 4.18
CA TRP A 57 -5.82 3.98 5.57
C TRP A 57 -4.33 4.30 5.73
N ARG A 58 -4.03 5.50 6.24
CA ARG A 58 -2.64 5.96 6.43
C ARG A 58 -1.84 5.05 7.38
N ASN A 59 -2.50 4.46 8.38
CA ASN A 59 -1.87 3.47 9.25
C ASN A 59 -1.54 2.17 8.52
N ALA A 60 -2.37 1.74 7.56
CA ALA A 60 -2.09 0.56 6.73
C ALA A 60 -0.88 0.78 5.81
N PHE A 61 -0.67 2.02 5.32
CA PHE A 61 0.54 2.37 4.58
C PHE A 61 1.81 2.20 5.44
N ASN A 62 1.83 2.77 6.65
CA ASN A 62 2.98 2.63 7.55
C ASN A 62 3.20 1.17 7.98
N LEU A 63 2.11 0.43 8.26
CA LEU A 63 2.17 -0.99 8.59
C LEU A 63 2.69 -1.82 7.41
N MET A 64 2.27 -1.53 6.17
CA MET A 64 2.78 -2.22 4.98
C MET A 64 4.25 -1.91 4.74
N LEU A 65 4.69 -0.67 4.98
CA LEU A 65 6.10 -0.31 4.90
C LEU A 65 6.94 -1.11 5.91
N GLY A 66 6.51 -1.12 7.18
CA GLY A 66 7.19 -1.88 8.23
C GLY A 66 7.17 -3.39 7.96
N TRP A 67 6.05 -3.92 7.48
CA TRP A 67 5.91 -5.32 7.11
C TRP A 67 6.86 -5.71 5.97
N LEU A 68 6.96 -4.89 4.92
CA LEU A 68 7.89 -5.12 3.80
C LEU A 68 9.35 -5.09 4.26
N ILE A 69 9.72 -4.13 5.09
CA ILE A 69 11.08 -4.03 5.65
C ILE A 69 11.39 -5.28 6.48
N LEU A 70 10.47 -5.69 7.37
CA LEU A 70 10.66 -6.87 8.20
C LEU A 70 10.84 -8.15 7.35
N ARG A 71 10.04 -8.29 6.29
CA ARG A 71 10.17 -9.41 5.33
C ARG A 71 11.52 -9.42 4.62
N LEU A 72 11.97 -8.26 4.15
CA LEU A 72 13.27 -8.12 3.50
C LEU A 72 14.41 -8.45 4.48
N CYS A 73 14.33 -7.98 5.73
CA CYS A 73 15.32 -8.33 6.76
C CYS A 73 15.35 -9.83 7.03
N PHE A 74 14.19 -10.46 7.21
CA PHE A 74 14.12 -11.91 7.46
C PHE A 74 14.69 -12.70 6.28
N SER A 75 14.28 -12.36 5.06
CA SER A 75 14.78 -12.99 3.85
C SER A 75 16.28 -12.75 3.64
N ALA A 76 16.81 -11.58 3.98
CA ALA A 76 18.24 -11.30 3.92
C ALA A 76 19.05 -12.13 4.92
N ILE A 77 18.53 -12.34 6.14
CA ILE A 77 19.17 -13.22 7.15
C ILE A 77 19.17 -14.66 6.66
N VAL A 78 18.04 -15.13 6.11
CA VAL A 78 17.94 -16.48 5.52
C VAL A 78 18.93 -16.61 4.37
N LEU A 79 19.00 -15.63 3.47
CA LEU A 79 19.94 -15.65 2.35
C LEU A 79 21.39 -15.66 2.83
N TYR A 80 21.73 -14.83 3.83
CA TYR A 80 23.07 -14.77 4.42
C TYR A 80 23.48 -16.12 5.03
N ASN A 81 22.58 -16.77 5.76
CA ASN A 81 22.85 -18.06 6.40
C ASN A 81 22.88 -19.25 5.41
N ASN A 82 22.25 -19.10 4.24
CA ASN A 82 22.20 -20.14 3.21
C ASN A 82 23.11 -19.85 2.01
N LEU A 83 24.00 -18.85 2.09
CA LEU A 83 24.97 -18.57 1.02
C LEU A 83 26.09 -19.61 0.95
N ASP A 84 26.45 -20.21 2.08
CA ASP A 84 27.50 -21.24 2.19
C ASP A 84 26.96 -22.67 2.18
N ASN A 85 25.65 -22.84 2.31
CA ASN A 85 24.99 -24.14 2.18
C ASN A 85 24.38 -24.22 0.77
N ASP A 86 24.42 -25.38 0.12
CA ASP A 86 23.83 -25.65 -1.21
C ASP A 86 22.28 -25.56 -1.24
N ASP A 87 21.70 -24.77 -0.33
CA ASP A 87 20.28 -24.60 -0.14
C ASP A 87 19.64 -23.72 -1.24
N PRO A 88 18.36 -23.94 -1.57
CA PRO A 88 17.69 -23.22 -2.65
C PRO A 88 17.47 -21.74 -2.30
N ILE A 89 18.33 -20.87 -2.82
CA ILE A 89 18.30 -19.41 -2.61
C ILE A 89 17.50 -18.63 -3.67
N VAL A 90 17.22 -19.25 -4.82
CA VAL A 90 16.64 -18.58 -6.00
C VAL A 90 15.26 -18.00 -5.70
N GLY A 91 14.41 -18.72 -4.96
CA GLY A 91 13.10 -18.25 -4.55
C GLY A 91 13.17 -17.00 -3.66
N HIS A 92 14.10 -16.99 -2.69
CA HIS A 92 14.31 -15.86 -1.78
C HIS A 92 14.81 -14.61 -2.52
N LEU A 93 15.72 -14.78 -3.48
CA LEU A 93 16.20 -13.71 -4.36
C LEU A 93 15.04 -13.10 -5.18
N LEU A 94 14.25 -13.93 -5.85
CA LEU A 94 13.13 -13.47 -6.67
C LEU A 94 12.08 -12.72 -5.83
N THR A 95 11.74 -13.28 -4.66
CA THR A 95 10.76 -12.68 -3.75
C THR A 95 11.29 -11.38 -3.13
N ASN A 96 12.59 -11.29 -2.85
CA ASN A 96 13.21 -10.04 -2.42
C ASN A 96 13.18 -8.98 -3.50
N THR A 97 13.46 -9.31 -4.76
CA THR A 97 13.38 -8.32 -5.86
C THR A 97 11.96 -7.78 -6.03
N LEU A 98 10.94 -8.62 -5.93
CA LEU A 98 9.52 -8.22 -5.96
C LEU A 98 9.16 -7.30 -4.78
N ASN A 99 9.59 -7.65 -3.57
CA ASN A 99 9.35 -6.84 -2.37
C ASN A 99 10.10 -5.50 -2.42
N LEU A 100 11.34 -5.47 -2.93
CA LEU A 100 12.13 -4.25 -3.15
C LEU A 100 11.48 -3.34 -4.20
N ALA A 101 10.98 -3.91 -5.31
CA ALA A 101 10.27 -3.15 -6.32
C ALA A 101 8.98 -2.53 -5.74
N ALA A 102 8.20 -3.31 -4.99
CA ALA A 102 7.00 -2.83 -4.31
C ALA A 102 7.33 -1.70 -3.32
N LEU A 103 8.37 -1.89 -2.49
CA LEU A 103 8.83 -0.89 -1.53
C LEU A 103 9.33 0.38 -2.23
N GLY A 104 10.08 0.24 -3.33
CA GLY A 104 10.56 1.36 -4.13
C GLY A 104 9.41 2.18 -4.69
N ILE A 105 8.37 1.53 -5.21
CA ILE A 105 7.18 2.23 -5.72
C ILE A 105 6.42 2.92 -4.58
N LEU A 106 6.27 2.26 -3.41
CA LEU A 106 5.64 2.86 -2.22
C LEU A 106 6.41 4.09 -1.69
N CYS A 107 7.75 4.03 -1.66
CA CYS A 107 8.60 5.09 -1.14
C CYS A 107 8.78 6.25 -2.11
N CYS A 108 8.93 5.98 -3.41
CA CYS A 108 9.28 6.97 -4.42
C CYS A 108 8.05 7.54 -5.15
N SER A 109 6.88 6.90 -5.09
CA SER A 109 5.68 7.43 -5.74
C SER A 109 5.05 8.57 -4.94
N SER A 110 5.40 9.80 -5.33
CA SER A 110 4.79 11.04 -4.84
C SER A 110 3.28 11.08 -5.08
N ASP A 111 2.82 10.50 -6.19
CA ASP A 111 1.40 10.41 -6.54
C ASP A 111 0.63 9.46 -5.62
N LEU A 112 1.24 8.34 -5.22
CA LEU A 112 0.66 7.41 -4.25
C LEU A 112 0.54 8.06 -2.86
N LYS A 113 1.58 8.76 -2.42
CA LYS A 113 1.56 9.52 -1.16
C LYS A 113 0.46 10.58 -1.17
N ARG A 114 0.30 11.31 -2.27
CA ARG A 114 -0.80 12.29 -2.45
C ARG A 114 -2.16 11.63 -2.46
N TYR A 115 -2.32 10.53 -3.19
CA TYR A 115 -3.57 9.77 -3.25
C TYR A 115 -4.02 9.23 -1.88
N LEU A 116 -3.08 8.77 -1.06
CA LEU A 116 -3.36 8.29 0.30
C LEU A 116 -3.64 9.43 1.29
N ASN A 117 -3.12 10.63 1.02
CA ASN A 117 -3.32 11.80 1.88
C ASN A 117 -4.55 12.63 1.48
N ASP A 118 -5.03 12.49 0.23
CA ASP A 118 -6.34 12.97 -0.23
C ASP A 118 -7.43 12.18 0.52
N ARG A 119 -7.86 12.72 1.67
CA ARG A 119 -9.07 12.26 2.33
C ARG A 119 -10.20 12.25 1.30
N PRO A 120 -11.06 11.23 1.27
CA PRO A 120 -12.30 11.33 0.51
C PRO A 120 -13.01 12.59 1.00
N GLN A 121 -13.18 13.58 0.11
CA GLN A 121 -14.03 14.72 0.41
C GLN A 121 -15.39 14.14 0.75
N ASN A 122 -15.77 14.28 2.02
CA ASN A 122 -17.12 13.99 2.46
C ASN A 122 -18.07 14.71 1.51
N LEU A 123 -19.05 13.98 0.99
CA LEU A 123 -20.22 14.46 0.24
C LEU A 123 -21.13 15.39 1.08
N THR A 124 -20.56 16.15 2.02
CA THR A 124 -21.23 17.14 2.84
C THR A 124 -20.79 18.55 2.43
N GLN A 125 -20.73 18.80 1.12
CA GLN A 125 -21.05 20.13 0.61
C GLN A 125 -22.50 20.07 0.14
N GLN A 126 -23.41 20.09 1.11
CA GLN A 126 -24.79 20.45 0.85
C GLN A 126 -24.76 21.94 0.43
N PRO A 127 -25.28 22.31 -0.76
CA PRO A 127 -25.26 23.68 -1.21
C PRO A 127 -26.10 24.53 -0.24
N GLU A 128 -25.45 25.56 0.27
CA GLU A 128 -26.07 26.70 0.94
C GLU A 128 -27.26 27.19 0.09
N PRO A 129 -28.52 27.19 0.58
CA PRO A 129 -29.58 27.88 -0.13
C PRO A 129 -29.31 29.38 -0.01
N THR A 130 -28.79 29.94 -1.09
CA THR A 130 -28.78 31.37 -1.39
C THR A 130 -30.19 31.93 -1.21
N ASN A 131 -30.44 32.62 -0.08
CA ASN A 131 -31.60 33.51 0.02
C ASN A 131 -31.11 34.94 -0.15
N ALA A 132 -31.18 35.39 -1.39
CA ALA A 132 -31.01 36.77 -1.75
C ALA A 132 -32.21 37.60 -1.25
N LYS A 133 -31.89 38.79 -0.73
CA LYS A 133 -32.66 40.04 -0.90
C LYS A 133 -33.86 40.28 0.03
N ALA A 134 -33.62 41.09 1.06
CA ALA A 134 -34.49 42.22 1.39
C ALA A 134 -33.62 43.40 1.86
N ALA A 135 -33.34 44.32 0.94
CA ALA A 135 -32.92 45.67 1.26
C ALA A 135 -34.12 46.43 1.86
N GLY A 136 -33.92 47.20 2.92
CA GLY A 136 -35.00 48.00 3.50
C GLY A 136 -34.65 48.67 4.82
N ARG A 137 -33.63 49.53 4.78
CA ARG A 137 -33.35 50.53 5.81
C ARG A 137 -34.56 51.44 5.99
N SER A 138 -35.21 51.40 7.16
CA SER A 138 -36.20 52.38 7.58
C SER A 138 -35.69 53.13 8.80
N ASP A 139 -34.78 54.06 8.55
CA ASP A 139 -34.65 55.26 9.35
C ASP A 139 -35.87 56.13 9.01
N GLN A 140 -36.90 56.16 9.85
CA GLN A 140 -37.89 57.22 9.78
C GLN A 140 -38.40 57.58 11.18
N ALA A 141 -37.85 58.69 11.66
CA ALA A 141 -38.40 59.48 12.74
C ALA A 141 -39.85 59.87 12.43
N ALA A 142 -40.70 59.80 13.45
CA ALA A 142 -41.99 60.45 13.46
C ALA A 142 -42.23 61.05 14.85
N PHE A 143 -42.18 62.39 14.86
CA PHE A 143 -42.83 63.36 15.74
C PHE A 143 -42.73 63.21 17.27
#